data_AF-A0A8B6EA52-F1
#
_entry.id   AF-A0A8B6EA52-F1
#
_cell.length_a   1.000
_cell.length_b   1.000
_cell.length_c   1.000
_cell.angle_alpha   90.00
_cell.angle_beta   90.00
_cell.angle_gamma   90.00
#
_symmetry.space_group_name_H-M   'P 1'
#
loop_
_entity.id
_entity.type
_entity.pdbx_description
1 polymer ?
#
loop_
_entity_poly.entity_id
_entity_poly.type
_entity_poly.pdbx_seq_one_letter_code
_entity_poly.pdbx_strand_id
1 'polypeptide(L)' 'MRIVNGRFLGDSLGYFTFYNSNGKSTVDYMLTSQNLFYTINNFMVKPPTDLSDHCLIALNIFNFKNSKEIDKEELWSLP' A
#
# COMPACT_ATOMS: atom_id res chain seq x y z
N MET A 1 -13.31 6.55 -3.87
CA MET A 1 -12.70 5.76 -2.78
C MET A 1 -12.66 4.30 -3.21
N ARG A 2 -11.54 3.60 -2.99
CA ARG A 2 -11.32 2.21 -3.40
C ARG A 2 -10.73 1.41 -2.22
N ILE A 3 -11.19 0.17 -2.06
CA ILE A 3 -10.62 -0.81 -1.12
C ILE A 3 -9.44 -1.50 -1.80
N VAL A 4 -8.31 -1.58 -1.11
CA VAL A 4 -7.06 -2.15 -1.64
C VAL A 4 -6.94 -3.65 -1.37
N ASN A 5 -7.46 -4.13 -0.22
CA ASN A 5 -7.39 -5.55 0.17
C ASN A 5 -7.86 -6.48 -0.96
N GLY A 6 -7.09 -7.54 -1.23
CA GLY A 6 -7.37 -8.52 -2.29
C GLY A 6 -7.10 -8.05 -3.73
N ARG A 7 -6.69 -6.79 -3.96
CA ARG A 7 -6.58 -6.22 -5.32
C ARG A 7 -5.16 -6.19 -5.88
N PHE A 8 -4.14 -6.43 -5.07
CA PHE A 8 -2.73 -6.31 -5.46
C PHE A 8 -1.92 -7.56 -5.06
N LEU A 9 -0.76 -7.72 -5.70
CA LEU A 9 0.23 -8.73 -5.32
C LEU A 9 0.59 -8.57 -3.85
N GLY A 10 0.72 -9.70 -3.15
CA GLY A 10 0.96 -9.76 -1.71
C GLY A 10 -0.28 -10.07 -0.87
N ASP A 11 -1.49 -9.87 -1.43
CA ASP A 11 -2.77 -10.19 -0.77
C ASP A 11 -3.85 -10.69 -1.74
N SER A 12 -3.49 -11.09 -2.97
CA SER A 12 -4.48 -11.50 -3.98
C SER A 12 -5.31 -12.74 -3.63
N LEU A 13 -4.88 -13.51 -2.63
CA LEU A 13 -5.62 -14.66 -2.08
C LEU A 13 -6.59 -14.26 -0.95
N GLY A 14 -6.57 -12.99 -0.50
CA GLY A 14 -7.43 -12.46 0.55
C GLY A 14 -7.07 -12.97 1.94
N TYR A 15 -5.94 -12.51 2.48
CA TYR A 15 -5.52 -12.91 3.83
C TYR A 15 -6.36 -12.22 4.92
N PHE A 16 -6.59 -12.94 6.01
CA PHE A 16 -7.21 -12.37 7.21
C PHE A 16 -6.24 -11.47 7.94
N THR A 17 -6.74 -10.39 8.52
CA THR A 17 -5.94 -9.43 9.28
C THR A 17 -6.07 -9.62 10.78
N PHE A 18 -6.97 -10.51 11.22
CA PHE A 18 -7.23 -10.77 12.62
C PHE A 18 -7.37 -12.27 12.88
N TYR A 19 -6.78 -12.72 13.99
CA TYR A 19 -6.79 -14.11 14.45
C TYR A 19 -6.88 -14.16 15.98
N ASN A 20 -7.88 -14.86 16.50
CA ASN A 20 -7.96 -15.19 17.92
C ASN A 20 -8.50 -16.62 18.12
N SER A 21 -8.70 -17.00 19.39
CA SER A 21 -9.25 -18.32 19.74
C SER A 21 -10.68 -18.57 19.22
N ASN A 22 -11.41 -17.51 18.87
CA ASN A 22 -12.78 -17.58 18.37
C ASN A 22 -12.86 -17.59 16.84
N GLY A 23 -11.73 -17.44 16.13
CA GLY A 23 -11.69 -17.52 14.67
C GLY A 23 -10.79 -16.47 14.04
N LYS A 24 -11.09 -16.14 12.78
CA LYS A 24 -10.31 -15.23 11.96
C LYS A 24 -11.20 -14.41 11.04
N SER A 25 -10.80 -13.16 10.78
CA SER A 25 -11.56 -12.22 9.96
C SER A 25 -10.65 -11.14 9.36
N THR A 26 -11.17 -10.44 8.35
CA THR A 26 -10.53 -9.25 7.78
C THR A 26 -11.26 -8.04 8.34
N VAL A 27 -10.61 -7.34 9.28
CA VAL A 27 -11.18 -6.17 9.98
C VAL A 27 -10.33 -4.91 9.78
N ASP A 28 -9.14 -5.05 9.20
CA ASP A 28 -8.22 -3.96 8.90
C ASP A 28 -8.18 -3.73 7.38
N TYR A 29 -8.49 -2.51 6.96
CA TYR A 29 -8.64 -2.16 5.55
C TYR A 29 -7.77 -0.97 5.16
N MET A 30 -7.21 -1.05 3.96
CA MET A 30 -6.58 0.11 3.33
C MET A 30 -7.54 0.71 2.30
N LEU A 31 -7.80 2.00 2.46
CA LEU A 31 -8.64 2.80 1.56
C LEU A 31 -7.80 3.83 0.84
N THR A 32 -8.12 4.06 -0.43
CA THR A 32 -7.41 5.04 -1.25
C THR A 32 -8.34 5.83 -2.16
N SER A 33 -7.86 6.97 -2.65
CA SER A 33 -8.52 7.72 -3.70
C SER A 33 -8.43 6.96 -5.04
N GLN A 34 -9.27 7.32 -6.01
CA GLN A 34 -9.19 6.72 -7.34
C GLN A 34 -7.82 6.93 -7.98
N ASN A 35 -7.25 8.13 -7.81
CA ASN A 35 -6.02 8.54 -8.47
C ASN A 35 -4.81 7.80 -7.87
N LEU A 36 -4.76 7.69 -6.53
CA LEU A 36 -3.67 7.00 -5.84
C LEU A 36 -3.76 5.48 -5.97
N PHE A 37 -4.95 4.91 -6.24
CA PHE A 37 -5.10 3.47 -6.44
C PHE A 37 -4.17 2.94 -7.54
N TYR A 38 -3.98 3.70 -8.62
CA TYR A 38 -3.16 3.32 -9.76
C TYR A 38 -1.65 3.47 -9.51
N THR A 39 -1.24 4.07 -8.40
CA THR A 39 0.18 4.20 -8.03
C THR A 39 0.62 3.11 -7.03
N ILE A 40 -0.29 2.23 -6.62
CA ILE A 40 0.02 1.15 -5.69
C ILE A 40 0.80 0.05 -6.43
N ASN A 41 1.97 -0.28 -5.91
CA ASN A 41 2.82 -1.36 -6.39
C ASN A 41 2.39 -2.71 -5.78
N ASN A 42 2.27 -2.76 -4.45
CA ASN A 42 1.84 -3.96 -3.75
C ASN A 42 1.06 -3.62 -2.48
N PHE A 43 0.24 -4.57 -2.04
CA PHE A 43 -0.37 -4.57 -0.73
C PHE A 43 -0.26 -5.97 -0.13
N MET A 44 0.11 -6.05 1.14
CA MET A 44 0.23 -7.34 1.81
C MET A 44 -0.21 -7.29 3.26
N VAL A 45 -0.78 -8.40 3.71
CA VAL A 45 -0.96 -8.71 5.13
C VAL A 45 0.28 -9.47 5.58
N LYS A 46 0.99 -8.95 6.58
CA LYS A 46 2.14 -9.65 7.17
C LYS A 46 1.66 -10.83 8.02
N PRO A 47 2.50 -11.86 8.23
CA PRO A 47 2.16 -12.95 9.12
C PRO A 47 1.79 -12.47 10.54
N PRO A 48 0.91 -13.21 11.26
CA PRO A 48 0.63 -12.94 12.67
C PRO A 48 1.91 -12.96 13.52
N THR A 49 1.89 -12.22 14.62
CA THR A 49 2.98 -12.20 15.61
C THR A 49 2.41 -12.35 17.01
N ASP A 50 3.23 -12.77 17.98
CA ASP A 50 2.78 -12.95 19.37
C ASP A 50 2.48 -11.62 20.11
N LEU A 51 2.67 -10.49 19.44
CA LEU A 51 2.50 -9.16 20.01
C LEU A 51 1.05 -8.63 19.90
N SER A 52 0.23 -9.21 19.01
CA SER A 52 -1.17 -8.81 18.80
C SER A 52 -1.95 -9.90 18.06
N ASP A 53 -3.25 -9.96 18.29
CA ASP A 53 -4.24 -10.72 17.51
C ASP A 53 -4.51 -10.11 16.11
N HIS A 54 -3.97 -8.91 15.82
CA HIS A 54 -3.99 -8.30 14.50
C HIS A 54 -2.66 -8.48 13.75
N CYS A 55 -2.77 -8.71 12.44
CA CYS A 55 -1.67 -8.73 11.49
C CYS A 55 -1.40 -7.31 10.98
N LEU A 56 -0.13 -6.99 10.80
CA LEU A 56 0.26 -5.72 10.18
C LEU A 56 -0.11 -5.73 8.69
N ILE A 57 -0.81 -4.69 8.23
CA ILE A 57 -1.04 -4.45 6.80
C ILE A 57 -0.02 -3.45 6.26
N ALA A 58 0.54 -3.71 5.08
CA ALA A 58 1.58 -2.89 4.47
C ALA A 58 1.23 -2.54 3.02
N LEU A 59 1.50 -1.29 2.64
CA LEU A 59 1.27 -0.75 1.31
C LEU A 59 2.59 -0.24 0.74
N ASN A 60 2.92 -0.64 -0.48
CA ASN A 60 4.01 -0.06 -1.24
C ASN A 60 3.44 0.74 -2.42
N ILE A 61 3.82 2.01 -2.53
CA ILE A 61 3.42 2.91 -3.61
C ILE A 61 4.63 3.30 -4.44
N PHE A 62 4.46 3.40 -5.75
CA PHE A 62 5.48 3.97 -6.62
C PHE A 62 5.67 5.45 -6.30
N ASN A 63 6.91 5.84 -6.02
CA ASN A 63 7.27 7.23 -5.86
C ASN A 63 7.60 7.82 -7.23
N PHE A 64 6.66 8.53 -7.81
CA PHE A 64 6.92 9.34 -9.00
C PHE A 64 7.52 10.66 -8.55
N LYS A 65 8.83 10.85 -8.77
CA LYS A 65 9.42 12.19 -8.64
C LYS A 65 8.70 13.13 -9.60
N ASN A 66 8.28 14.29 -9.11
CA ASN A 66 7.77 15.34 -9.99
C ASN A 66 8.90 15.73 -10.95
N SER A 67 8.70 15.55 -12.24
CA SER A 67 9.64 15.95 -13.31
C SER A 67 9.90 17.47 -13.38
N LYS A 68 9.27 18.28 -12.50
CA LYS A 68 9.41 19.74 -12.48
C LYS A 68 10.63 20.27 -11.73
N GLU A 69 11.44 19.40 -11.12
CA GLU A 69 12.61 19.84 -10.33
C GLU A 69 13.94 19.75 -11.10
N ILE A 70 13.95 19.17 -12.31
CA ILE A 70 15.18 18.97 -13.10
C ILE A 70 15.44 20.12 -14.10
N ASP A 71 14.43 20.88 -14.52
CA ASP A 71 14.64 21.89 -15.58
C ASP A 71 15.14 23.25 -15.10
N LYS A 72 15.28 23.48 -13.78
CA LYS A 72 15.72 24.80 -13.27
C LYS A 72 17.22 24.99 -13.28
N GLU A 73 18.04 23.95 -13.22
CA GLU A 73 19.52 24.10 -13.29
C GLU A 73 20.04 24.14 -14.74
N GLU A 74 19.34 23.53 -15.69
CA GLU A 74 19.67 23.63 -17.13
C GLU A 74 19.33 25.01 -17.73
N LEU A 75 18.31 25.71 -17.21
CA LEU A 75 17.89 27.02 -17.72
C LEU A 75 18.90 28.16 -17.46
N TRP A 76 19.79 28.04 -16.46
CA TRP A 76 20.83 29.05 -16.16
C TRP A 76 22.19 28.76 -16.82
N SER A 77 22.31 27.65 -17.56
CA SER A 77 23.56 27.22 -18.20
C SER A 77 23.54 27.29 -19.73
N LEU A 78 22.46 27.79 -20.32
CA LEU A 78 22.40 28.13 -21.75
C LEU A 78 23.06 29.51 -21.97
N PRO A 79 23.95 29.65 -22.97
CA PRO A 79 24.67 30.90 -23.26
C PRO A 79 23.76 32.04 -23.75
#